data_AF-A0AAC9YZB3-F1
#
_entry.id   AF-A0AAC9YZB3-F1
#
_cell.length_a   1.000
_cell.length_b   1.000
_cell.length_c   1.000
_cell.angle_alpha   90.00
_cell.angle_beta   90.00
_cell.angle_gamma   90.00
#
_symmetry.space_group_name_H-M   'P 1'
#
loop_
_entity.id
_entity.type
_entity.pdbx_description
1 polymer ?
#
loop_
_entity_poly.entity_id
_entity_poly.type
_entity_poly.pdbx_seq_one_letter_code
_entity_poly.pdbx_strand_id
1 'polypeptide(L)'
;MPNADLDLILRKEVEKIFGKSVKDKPDSELLSDRISEEIREQISSQTIRRFWKLIQNGSNISPQTKDIFCRYIGFNDFKAFAENVQNNRVNTYDFSFLGNWQTISKYDKPL
;
A
#
# COMPACT_ATOMS: atom_id res chain seq x y z
N MET A 1 -19.56 -1.19 -2.41
CA MET A 1 -18.76 -1.95 -1.43
C MET A 1 -18.49 -1.09 -0.20
N PRO A 2 -18.61 -1.61 1.02
CA PRO A 2 -18.14 -0.95 2.23
C PRO A 2 -16.64 -0.60 2.19
N ASN A 3 -16.25 0.54 2.79
CA ASN A 3 -14.84 0.96 2.86
C ASN A 3 -13.93 -0.07 3.57
N ALA A 4 -14.49 -0.87 4.48
CA ALA A 4 -13.76 -1.92 5.19
C ALA A 4 -13.25 -3.04 4.27
N ASP A 5 -13.98 -3.34 3.19
CA ASP A 5 -13.60 -4.35 2.21
C ASP A 5 -12.45 -3.84 1.34
N LEU A 6 -12.49 -2.57 0.92
CA LEU A 6 -11.40 -1.93 0.20
C LEU A 6 -10.12 -1.86 1.04
N ASP A 7 -10.23 -1.56 2.34
CA ASP A 7 -9.07 -1.54 3.24
C ASP A 7 -8.48 -2.95 3.46
N LEU A 8 -9.30 -4.00 3.40
CA LEU A 8 -8.81 -5.38 3.42
C LEU A 8 -8.07 -5.73 2.13
N ILE A 9 -8.60 -5.35 0.97
CA ILE A 9 -7.97 -5.60 -0.32
C ILE A 9 -6.66 -4.82 -0.43
N LEU A 10 -6.64 -3.54 -0.04
CA LEU A 10 -5.44 -2.71 -0.06
C LEU A 10 -4.30 -3.31 0.77
N ARG A 11 -4.60 -3.81 1.98
CA ARG A 11 -3.60 -4.50 2.82
C ARG A 11 -3.01 -5.73 2.13
N LYS A 12 -3.85 -6.54 1.47
CA LYS A 12 -3.39 -7.74 0.76
C LYS A 12 -2.49 -7.40 -0.42
N GLU A 13 -2.83 -6.38 -1.19
CA GLU A 13 -2.00 -5.91 -2.30
C GLU A 13 -0.67 -5.33 -1.81
N VAL A 14 -0.67 -4.58 -0.70
CA VAL A 14 0.58 -4.10 -0.09
C VAL A 14 1.45 -5.28 0.36
N GLU A 15 0.89 -6.28 1.03
CA GLU A 15 1.64 -7.48 1.45
C GLU A 15 2.21 -8.27 0.26
N LYS A 16 1.50 -8.26 -0.88
CA LYS A 16 1.95 -8.91 -2.12
C LYS A 16 3.18 -8.20 -2.71
N ILE A 17 3.16 -6.87 -2.80
CA ILE A 17 4.34 -6.08 -3.24
C ILE A 17 5.47 -6.17 -2.22
N PHE A 18 5.15 -6.11 -0.92
CA PHE A 18 6.10 -6.23 0.17
C PHE A 18 6.77 -7.62 0.24
N GLY A 19 6.11 -8.66 -0.26
CA GLY A 19 6.62 -10.03 -0.29
C GLY A 19 6.46 -10.81 1.03
N LYS A 20 5.74 -10.25 2.01
CA LYS A 20 5.41 -10.92 3.28
C LYS A 20 4.20 -10.26 3.97
N SER A 21 3.61 -10.97 4.93
CA SER A 21 2.54 -10.40 5.77
C SER A 21 3.08 -9.47 6.84
N VAL A 22 2.28 -8.47 7.23
CA VAL A 22 2.57 -7.56 8.34
C VAL A 22 1.82 -8.02 9.58
N LYS A 23 2.53 -8.66 10.52
CA LYS A 23 1.94 -9.29 11.71
C LYS A 23 2.31 -8.60 13.01
N ASP A 24 3.42 -7.87 13.02
CA ASP A 24 3.95 -7.28 14.24
C ASP A 24 4.65 -5.93 13.99
N LYS A 25 5.32 -5.43 15.04
CA LYS A 25 6.10 -4.19 14.99
C LYS A 25 7.29 -4.29 14.03
N PRO A 26 8.18 -5.30 14.13
CA PRO A 26 9.27 -5.50 13.17
C PRO A 26 8.81 -5.46 11.71
N ASP A 27 7.71 -6.15 11.38
CA ASP A 27 7.18 -6.16 10.02
C ASP A 27 6.75 -4.77 9.55
N SER A 28 6.12 -4.00 10.44
CA SER A 28 5.67 -2.64 10.15
C SER A 28 6.81 -1.62 10.04
N GLU A 29 7.91 -1.82 10.76
CA GLU A 29 9.13 -1.00 10.63
C GLU A 29 9.79 -1.28 9.28
N LEU A 30 9.91 -2.55 8.91
CA LEU A 30 10.45 -2.94 7.62
C LEU A 30 9.59 -2.42 6.45
N LEU A 31 8.27 -2.48 6.53
CA LEU A 31 7.39 -1.93 5.49
C LEU A 31 7.54 -0.39 5.39
N SER A 32 7.67 0.31 6.51
CA SER A 32 7.94 1.76 6.54
C SER A 32 9.21 2.09 5.77
N ASP A 33 10.29 1.35 6.04
CA ASP A 33 11.58 1.55 5.38
C ASP A 33 11.48 1.26 3.87
N ARG A 34 10.78 0.20 3.47
CA ARG A 34 10.56 -0.14 2.05
C ARG A 34 9.77 0.93 1.30
N ILE A 35 8.71 1.48 1.88
CA ILE A 35 7.93 2.57 1.27
C ILE A 35 8.83 3.81 1.07
N SER A 36 9.65 4.14 2.07
CA SER A 36 10.60 5.25 2.02
C SER A 36 11.67 5.05 0.94
N GLU A 37 12.21 3.84 0.83
CA GLU A 37 13.24 3.50 -0.16
C GLU A 37 12.70 3.46 -1.59
N GLU A 38 11.53 2.85 -1.79
CA GLU A 38 10.99 2.54 -3.12
C GLU A 38 10.23 3.72 -3.74
N ILE A 39 9.42 4.43 -2.96
CA ILE A 39 8.56 5.51 -3.48
C ILE A 39 8.86 6.89 -2.86
N ARG A 40 9.88 6.99 -1.99
CA ARG A 40 10.30 8.25 -1.33
C ARG A 40 9.24 8.90 -0.44
N GLU A 41 8.27 8.12 0.02
CA GLU A 41 7.21 8.60 0.92
C GLU A 41 7.40 8.07 2.34
N GLN A 42 6.90 8.83 3.32
CA GLN A 42 7.10 8.52 4.73
C GLN A 42 5.80 8.10 5.39
N ILE A 43 5.82 6.96 6.08
CA ILE A 43 4.72 6.48 6.89
C ILE A 43 5.26 5.78 8.13
N SER A 44 4.78 6.15 9.32
CA SER A 44 5.31 5.55 10.55
C SER A 44 4.80 4.11 10.76
N SER A 45 5.63 3.26 11.38
CA SER A 45 5.24 1.93 11.86
C SER A 45 3.95 1.95 12.70
N GLN A 46 3.73 2.98 13.52
CA GLN A 46 2.49 3.12 14.29
C GLN A 46 1.25 3.26 13.39
N THR A 47 1.37 4.05 12.32
CA THR A 47 0.29 4.24 11.35
C THR A 47 0.01 2.95 10.58
N ILE A 48 1.06 2.24 10.14
CA ILE A 48 0.93 0.92 9.51
C ILE A 48 0.20 -0.05 10.46
N ARG A 49 0.64 -0.15 11.72
CA ARG A 49 0.01 -1.05 12.71
C ARG A 49 -1.46 -0.73 12.96
N ARG A 50 -1.85 0.55 12.96
CA ARG A 50 -3.27 0.93 12.99
C ARG A 50 -4.02 0.42 11.76
N PHE A 51 -3.42 0.49 10.58
CA PHE A 51 -4.09 0.07 9.33
C PHE A 51 -4.32 -1.43 9.30
N TRP A 52 -3.31 -2.19 9.74
CA TRP A 52 -3.40 -3.63 9.89
C TRP A 52 -4.24 -4.09 11.08
N LYS A 53 -4.80 -3.17 11.88
CA LYS A 53 -5.56 -3.48 13.11
C LYS A 53 -4.74 -4.27 14.15
N LEU A 54 -3.41 -4.10 14.15
CA LEU A 54 -2.49 -4.69 15.14
C LEU A 54 -2.52 -3.93 16.48
N ILE A 55 -3.07 -2.72 16.48
CA ILE A 55 -3.39 -1.97 17.68
C ILE A 55 -4.77 -1.37 17.60
N GLN A 56 -5.43 -1.32 18.75
CA GLN A 56 -6.70 -0.67 18.90
C GLN A 56 -6.49 0.84 18.92
N ASN A 57 -7.05 1.52 17.93
CA ASN A 57 -7.28 2.95 18.00
C ASN A 57 -8.60 3.24 17.29
N GLY A 58 -9.49 4.03 17.91
CA GLY A 58 -10.82 4.32 17.37
C GLY A 58 -10.82 5.23 16.15
N SER A 59 -9.65 5.70 15.68
CA SER A 59 -9.52 6.59 14.54
C SER A 59 -9.21 5.84 13.25
N ASN A 60 -10.08 6.05 12.25
CA ASN A 60 -9.78 5.71 10.87
C ASN A 60 -8.53 6.49 10.41
N ILE A 61 -7.72 5.86 9.57
CA ILE A 61 -6.52 6.49 9.05
C ILE A 61 -6.91 7.53 8.00
N SER A 62 -6.14 8.61 7.92
CA SER A 62 -6.41 9.69 6.99
C SER A 62 -6.39 9.21 5.53
N PRO A 63 -7.17 9.87 4.65
CA PRO A 63 -7.12 9.61 3.20
C PRO A 63 -5.70 9.67 2.63
N GLN A 64 -4.91 10.66 3.06
CA GLN A 64 -3.53 10.83 2.61
C GLN A 64 -2.67 9.60 2.86
N THR A 65 -2.83 8.95 4.02
CA THR A 65 -2.09 7.71 4.31
C THR A 65 -2.53 6.57 3.42
N LYS A 66 -3.83 6.46 3.11
CA LYS A 66 -4.31 5.45 2.16
C LYS A 66 -3.70 5.66 0.79
N ASP A 67 -3.54 6.91 0.37
CA ASP A 67 -2.92 7.22 -0.91
C ASP A 67 -1.43 6.81 -0.94
N ILE A 68 -0.69 6.91 0.18
CA ILE A 68 0.70 6.38 0.26
C ILE A 68 0.71 4.89 -0.04
N PHE A 69 -0.17 4.11 0.58
CA PHE A 69 -0.28 2.68 0.31
C PHE A 69 -0.67 2.41 -1.14
N CYS A 70 -1.59 3.18 -1.70
CA CYS A 70 -1.99 3.07 -3.10
C CYS A 70 -0.80 3.31 -4.04
N ARG A 71 0.01 4.35 -3.78
CA ARG A 71 1.19 4.63 -4.59
C ARG A 71 2.24 3.55 -4.49
N TYR A 72 2.39 2.96 -3.31
CA TYR A 72 3.26 1.80 -3.10
C TYR A 72 2.83 0.57 -3.91
N ILE A 73 1.53 0.41 -4.19
CA ILE A 73 0.99 -0.67 -5.03
C ILE A 73 0.65 -0.21 -6.46
N GLY A 74 1.20 0.92 -6.94
CA GLY A 74 1.05 1.34 -8.34
C GLY A 74 -0.30 1.96 -8.70
N PHE A 75 -0.94 2.63 -7.74
CA PHE A 75 -2.12 3.48 -7.97
C PHE A 75 -1.86 4.89 -7.46
N ASN A 76 -2.26 5.91 -8.21
CA ASN A 76 -2.01 7.31 -7.84
C ASN A 76 -2.62 7.71 -6.47
N ASP A 77 -3.81 7.18 -6.18
CA ASP A 77 -4.60 7.48 -4.99
C ASP A 77 -5.64 6.38 -4.71
N PHE A 78 -6.32 6.50 -3.57
CA PHE A 78 -7.33 5.55 -3.13
C PHE A 78 -8.56 5.50 -4.05
N LYS A 79 -8.88 6.59 -4.75
CA LYS A 79 -10.02 6.61 -5.69
C LYS A 79 -9.70 5.76 -6.91
N ALA A 80 -8.53 5.93 -7.51
CA ALA A 80 -8.06 5.11 -8.63
C ALA A 80 -8.01 3.62 -8.28
N PHE A 81 -7.52 3.29 -7.08
CA PHE A 81 -7.55 1.93 -6.54
C PHE A 81 -8.98 1.38 -6.41
N ALA A 82 -9.89 2.14 -5.79
CA ALA A 82 -11.26 1.70 -5.59
C ALA A 82 -12.02 1.48 -6.91
N GLU A 83 -11.82 2.35 -7.90
CA GLU A 83 -12.38 2.20 -9.25
C GLU A 83 -11.82 0.95 -9.95
N ASN A 84 -10.53 0.64 -9.79
CA ASN A 84 -9.92 -0.57 -10.35
C ASN A 84 -10.56 -1.84 -9.78
N VAL A 85 -10.68 -1.93 -8.44
CA VAL A 85 -11.31 -3.05 -7.73
C VAL A 85 -12.78 -3.23 -8.16
N GLN A 86 -13.55 -2.14 -8.24
CA GLN A 86 -14.97 -2.20 -8.60
C GLN A 86 -15.20 -2.65 -10.05
N ASN A 87 -14.35 -2.22 -10.97
CA ASN A 87 -14.46 -2.56 -12.39
C ASN A 87 -13.84 -3.93 -12.72
N ASN A 88 -13.34 -4.66 -11.72
CA ASN A 88 -12.66 -5.96 -11.87
C ASN A 88 -11.56 -5.93 -12.95
N ARG A 89 -10.89 -4.78 -13.09
CA ARG A 89 -9.87 -4.58 -14.13
C ARG A 89 -8.63 -5.39 -13.73
N VAL A 90 -8.04 -6.06 -14.71
CA VAL A 90 -6.81 -6.84 -14.52
C VAL A 90 -5.72 -5.93 -13.93
N ASN A 91 -5.02 -6.44 -12.92
CA ASN A 91 -3.95 -5.81 -12.14
C ASN A 91 -2.84 -5.16 -12.98
N THR A 92 -3.09 -3.99 -13.57
CA THR A 92 -2.04 -3.16 -14.17
C THR A 92 -1.54 -2.22 -13.09
N TYR A 93 -0.59 -2.70 -12.28
CA TYR A 93 0.18 -1.79 -11.45
C TYR A 93 0.86 -0.78 -12.37
N ASP A 94 0.63 0.51 -12.14
CA ASP A 94 1.24 1.59 -12.92
C ASP A 94 2.08 2.44 -11.97
N PHE A 95 3.38 2.53 -12.21
CA PHE A 95 4.30 3.34 -11.39
C PHE A 95 4.84 4.54 -12.19
N SER A 96 4.33 4.77 -13.40
CA SER A 96 4.80 5.85 -14.28
C SER A 96 4.65 7.23 -13.65
N PHE A 97 3.67 7.39 -12.76
CA PHE A 97 3.44 8.64 -12.03
C PHE A 97 4.52 8.98 -10.99
N LEU A 98 5.40 8.05 -10.60
CA LEU A 98 6.41 8.28 -9.55
C LEU A 98 7.67 9.03 -10.02
N GLY A 99 7.79 9.35 -11.31
CA GLY A 99 8.88 10.17 -11.87
C GLY A 99 10.29 9.55 -11.87
N ASN A 100 10.61 8.68 -10.89
CA ASN A 100 11.93 8.06 -10.65
C ASN A 100 11.82 6.56 -10.31
N TRP A 101 10.97 5.81 -11.02
CA TRP A 101 10.67 4.39 -10.74
C TRP A 101 11.85 3.40 -10.87
N GLN A 102 13.02 3.87 -11.32
CA GLN A 102 14.21 3.05 -11.59
C GLN A 102 14.76 2.28 -10.36
N THR A 103 14.24 2.49 -9.15
CA THR A 103 14.64 1.73 -7.94
C THR A 103 13.72 0.52 -7.63
N ILE A 104 12.55 0.41 -8.26
CA ILE A 104 11.61 -0.73 -8.12
C ILE A 104 11.93 -1.86 -9.13
N SER A 105 12.98 -1.69 -9.94
CA SER A 105 13.48 -2.63 -10.96
C SER A 105 13.96 -4.00 -10.42
N LYS A 106 13.78 -4.31 -9.13
CA LYS A 106 14.12 -5.63 -8.57
C LYS A 106 13.04 -6.69 -8.79
N TYR A 107 11.85 -6.32 -9.28
CA TYR A 107 10.72 -7.23 -9.52
C TYR A 107 10.26 -7.26 -10.98
N ASP A 108 11.18 -7.09 -11.93
CA ASP A 108 10.90 -7.22 -13.36
C ASP A 108 10.68 -8.70 -13.75
N LYS A 109 9.59 -9.28 -13.22
CA LYS A 109 8.82 -10.32 -13.85
C LYS A 109 7.37 -9.85 -13.86
N PRO A 110 6.84 -9.40 -15.00
CA PRO A 110 5.39 -9.39 -15.17
C PRO A 110 4.84 -10.79 -14.87
N LEU A 111 3.59 -10.85 -14.39
CA LEU A 111 2.82 -12.08 -14.26
C LEU A 111 2.95 -12.99 -15.49
#